data_AF-A0A3A4VKT1-F1
#
_entry.id   AF-A0A3A4VKT1-F1
#
_cell.length_a   1.000
_cell.length_b   1.000
_cell.length_c   1.000
_cell.angle_alpha   90.00
_cell.angle_beta   90.00
_cell.angle_gamma   90.00
#
_symmetry.space_group_name_H-M   'P 1'
#
loop_
_entity.id
_entity.type
_entity.pdbx_description
1 polymer ?
#
loop_
_entity_poly.entity_id
_entity_poly.type
_entity_poly.pdbx_seq_one_letter_code
_entity_poly.pdbx_strand_id
1 'polypeptide(L)'
;MKTKDIIKILPLDEKTKMELLDRYDNLDPDVKARIIDLLWDTYDAMYDLKFEENMQLALYRAKEGKEKLDQELGKRIQEQTEKEIEKEVIEGKQTVDLAAARSAMERIIAEIRASKKR
;
A
#
# COMPACT_ATOMS: atom_id res chain seq x y z
N MET A 1 9.72 6.87 -1.17
CA MET A 1 9.49 5.47 -0.74
C MET A 1 10.15 4.51 -1.74
N LYS A 2 10.70 3.37 -1.30
CA LYS A 2 11.29 2.33 -2.18
C LYS A 2 10.38 1.11 -2.27
N THR A 3 10.52 0.27 -3.31
CA THR A 3 9.73 -0.97 -3.46
C THR A 3 9.83 -1.91 -2.25
N LYS A 4 11.01 -2.02 -1.62
CA LYS A 4 11.17 -2.82 -0.40
C LYS A 4 10.40 -2.27 0.80
N ASP A 5 10.11 -0.98 0.82
CA ASP A 5 9.27 -0.37 1.86
C ASP A 5 7.81 -0.75 1.61
N ILE A 6 7.36 -0.72 0.34
CA ILE A 6 6.03 -1.17 -0.06
C ILE A 6 5.80 -2.64 0.33
N ILE A 7 6.77 -3.53 0.10
CA ILE A 7 6.64 -4.94 0.50
C ILE A 7 6.33 -5.09 1.99
N LYS A 8 6.90 -4.23 2.85
CA LYS A 8 6.64 -4.25 4.31
C LYS A 8 5.26 -3.71 4.65
N ILE A 9 4.80 -2.71 3.91
CA ILE A 9 3.52 -2.01 4.09
C ILE A 9 2.36 -2.85 3.52
N LEU A 10 2.59 -3.67 2.50
CA LEU A 10 1.47 -4.39 1.91
C LEU A 10 0.82 -5.39 2.88
N PRO A 11 -0.49 -5.64 2.74
CA PRO A 11 -1.26 -6.54 3.61
C PRO A 11 -1.00 -8.04 3.34
N LEU A 12 0.24 -8.41 3.03
CA LEU A 12 0.71 -9.78 2.83
C LEU A 12 0.99 -10.48 4.17
N ASP A 13 0.89 -11.80 4.22
CA ASP A 13 1.34 -12.55 5.39
C ASP A 13 2.86 -12.42 5.58
N GLU A 14 3.31 -12.43 6.84
CA GLU A 14 4.72 -12.21 7.18
C GLU A 14 5.69 -13.17 6.49
N LYS A 15 5.27 -14.42 6.28
CA LYS A 15 6.10 -15.40 5.56
C LYS A 15 6.29 -14.98 4.10
N THR A 16 5.22 -14.58 3.41
CA THR A 16 5.30 -14.07 2.04
C THR A 16 6.14 -12.80 1.96
N LYS A 17 6.00 -11.87 2.91
CA LYS A 17 6.83 -10.66 2.97
C LYS A 17 8.31 -10.98 3.08
N MET A 18 8.67 -11.86 4.01
CA MET A 18 10.06 -12.28 4.23
C MET A 18 10.63 -13.00 3.00
N GLU A 19 9.88 -13.94 2.42
CA GLU A 19 10.29 -14.66 1.21
C GLU A 19 10.52 -13.70 0.03
N LEU A 20 9.65 -12.70 -0.13
CA LEU A 20 9.78 -11.71 -1.19
C LEU A 20 10.98 -10.79 -0.94
N LEU A 21 11.17 -10.27 0.27
CA LEU A 21 12.29 -9.39 0.61
C LEU A 21 13.66 -10.05 0.41
N ASP A 22 13.78 -11.32 0.80
CA ASP A 22 15.02 -12.11 0.67
C ASP A 22 15.39 -12.35 -0.80
N ARG A 23 14.40 -12.65 -1.63
CA ARG A 23 14.62 -13.01 -3.04
C ARG A 23 14.61 -11.81 -3.98
N TYR A 24 14.02 -10.68 -3.60
CA TYR A 24 13.70 -9.56 -4.49
C TYR A 24 14.89 -9.07 -5.33
N ASP A 25 16.09 -9.04 -4.75
CA ASP A 25 17.28 -8.56 -5.47
C ASP A 25 17.78 -9.57 -6.52
N ASN A 26 17.48 -10.86 -6.32
CA ASN A 26 17.93 -11.98 -7.12
C ASN A 26 16.84 -12.56 -8.04
N LEU A 27 15.68 -11.92 -8.12
CA LEU A 27 14.63 -12.30 -9.06
C LEU A 27 15.10 -12.08 -10.50
N ASP A 28 14.64 -12.95 -11.39
CA ASP A 28 14.73 -12.74 -12.84
C ASP A 28 14.19 -11.33 -13.20
N PRO A 29 14.88 -10.54 -14.04
CA PRO A 29 14.52 -9.16 -14.31
C PRO A 29 13.06 -8.96 -14.77
N ASP A 30 12.54 -9.85 -15.60
CA ASP A 30 11.18 -9.75 -16.13
C ASP A 30 10.15 -10.05 -15.03
N VAL A 31 10.43 -11.06 -14.19
CA VAL A 31 9.61 -11.36 -13.01
C VAL A 31 9.65 -10.21 -12.02
N LYS A 32 10.84 -9.64 -11.78
CA LYS A 32 11.03 -8.52 -10.87
C LYS A 32 10.24 -7.30 -11.31
N ALA A 33 10.27 -6.95 -12.60
CA ALA A 33 9.51 -5.84 -13.15
C ALA A 33 7.99 -6.04 -12.92
N ARG A 34 7.44 -7.21 -13.27
CA ARG A 34 6.01 -7.49 -13.03
C ARG A 34 5.61 -7.41 -11.57
N ILE A 35 6.48 -7.89 -10.67
CA ILE A 35 6.24 -7.79 -9.22
C ILE A 35 6.30 -6.33 -8.77
N ILE A 36 7.26 -5.52 -9.25
CA ILE A 36 7.33 -4.09 -8.96
C ILE A 36 6.02 -3.42 -9.34
N ASP A 37 5.54 -3.63 -10.56
CA ASP A 37 4.30 -3.01 -11.05
C ASP A 37 3.12 -3.39 -10.17
N LEU A 38 2.95 -4.69 -9.88
CA LEU A 38 1.88 -5.16 -9.00
C LEU A 38 1.96 -4.58 -7.57
N LEU A 39 3.17 -4.46 -7.02
CA LEU A 39 3.38 -3.90 -5.67
C LEU A 39 2.96 -2.42 -5.64
N TRP A 40 3.38 -1.63 -6.62
CA TRP A 40 3.04 -0.21 -6.72
C TRP A 40 1.56 0.00 -7.02
N ASP A 41 0.98 -0.73 -7.97
CA ASP A 41 -0.46 -0.67 -8.26
C ASP A 41 -1.31 -0.97 -7.01
N THR A 42 -0.87 -1.95 -6.21
CA THR A 42 -1.56 -2.30 -4.97
C THR A 42 -1.42 -1.19 -3.94
N TYR A 43 -0.22 -0.62 -3.79
CA TYR A 43 0.02 0.49 -2.88
C TYR A 43 -0.80 1.72 -3.26
N ASP A 44 -0.80 2.09 -4.54
CA ASP A 44 -1.53 3.26 -5.05
C ASP A 44 -3.04 3.09 -4.84
N ALA A 45 -3.59 1.90 -5.10
CA ALA A 45 -5.00 1.62 -4.82
C ALA A 45 -5.34 1.75 -3.32
N MET A 46 -4.45 1.30 -2.43
CA MET A 46 -4.62 1.50 -0.98
C MET A 46 -4.52 2.97 -0.60
N TYR A 47 -3.57 3.69 -1.21
CA TYR A 47 -3.34 5.10 -0.98
C TYR A 47 -4.55 5.93 -1.38
N ASP A 48 -5.06 5.72 -2.60
CA ASP A 48 -6.20 6.47 -3.14
C ASP A 48 -7.44 6.32 -2.26
N LEU A 49 -7.74 5.10 -1.84
CA LEU A 49 -8.88 4.85 -0.97
C LEU A 49 -8.71 5.53 0.39
N LYS A 50 -7.52 5.43 0.99
CA LYS A 50 -7.26 6.06 2.29
C LYS A 50 -7.23 7.60 2.19
N PHE A 51 -6.74 8.11 1.07
CA PHE A 51 -6.77 9.53 0.76
C PHE A 51 -8.19 10.04 0.61
N GLU A 52 -9.08 9.30 -0.05
CA GLU A 52 -10.50 9.65 -0.15
C GLU A 52 -11.17 9.68 1.22
N GLU A 53 -10.93 8.69 2.08
CA GLU A 53 -11.40 8.68 3.48
C GLU A 53 -10.94 9.93 4.24
N ASN A 54 -9.65 10.25 4.15
CA ASN A 54 -9.07 11.41 4.84
C ASN A 54 -9.56 12.74 4.29
N MET A 55 -9.81 12.83 2.98
CA MET A 55 -10.42 13.99 2.35
C MET A 55 -11.84 14.22 2.87
N GLN A 56 -12.66 13.17 2.90
CA GLN A 56 -14.03 13.26 3.44
C GLN A 56 -14.03 13.68 4.91
N LEU A 57 -13.12 13.14 5.72
CA LEU A 57 -12.96 13.51 7.12
C LEU A 57 -12.50 14.96 7.30
N ALA A 58 -11.56 15.42 6.47
CA ALA A 58 -11.08 16.80 6.50
C ALA A 58 -12.18 17.79 6.13
N LEU A 59 -12.98 17.49 5.10
CA LEU A 59 -14.15 18.29 4.72
C LEU A 59 -15.20 18.33 5.83
N TYR A 60 -15.43 17.21 6.53
CA TYR A 60 -16.32 17.16 7.68
C TYR A 60 -15.80 18.05 8.82
N ARG A 61 -14.52 17.94 9.19
CA ARG A 61 -13.88 18.78 10.22
C ARG A 61 -13.88 20.26 9.85
N ALA A 62 -13.73 20.59 8.58
CA ALA A 62 -13.79 21.96 8.09
C ALA A 62 -15.18 22.58 8.29
N LYS A 63 -16.27 21.81 8.06
CA LYS A 63 -17.63 22.25 8.38
C LYS A 63 -17.81 22.56 9.87
N GLU A 64 -17.12 21.83 10.74
CA GLU A 64 -17.12 22.06 12.19
C GLU A 64 -16.14 23.18 12.62
N GLY A 65 -15.43 23.83 11.69
CA GLY A 65 -14.43 24.85 11.99
C GLY A 65 -13.13 24.31 12.60
N LYS A 66 -12.89 23.00 12.53
CA LYS A 66 -11.73 22.30 13.12
C LYS A 66 -10.58 22.06 12.13
N GLU A 67 -10.79 22.33 10.84
CA GLU A 67 -9.81 22.15 9.77
C GLU A 67 -9.85 23.37 8.83
N LYS A 68 -8.68 23.80 8.33
CA LYS A 68 -8.59 24.97 7.45
C LYS A 68 -8.70 24.55 5.98
N LEU A 69 -9.61 25.18 5.24
CA LEU A 69 -9.70 25.03 3.77
C LEU A 69 -8.75 26.01 3.08
N ASP A 70 -7.45 25.76 3.21
CA ASP A 70 -6.39 26.53 2.58
C ASP A 70 -5.66 25.72 1.49
N GLN A 71 -4.72 26.35 0.80
CA GLN A 71 -3.94 25.73 -0.27
C GLN A 71 -3.07 24.55 0.24
N GLU A 72 -2.81 24.49 1.54
CA GLU A 72 -2.01 23.44 2.18
C GLU A 72 -2.85 22.22 2.61
N LEU A 73 -4.19 22.28 2.51
CA LEU A 73 -5.07 21.20 2.92
C LEU A 73 -4.71 19.87 2.23
N GLY A 74 -4.51 19.91 0.91
CA GLY A 74 -4.16 18.72 0.14
C GLY A 74 -2.88 18.05 0.67
N LYS A 75 -1.85 18.86 0.96
CA LYS A 75 -0.59 18.37 1.52
C LYS A 75 -0.78 17.75 2.91
N ARG A 76 -1.58 18.37 3.79
CA ARG A 76 -1.89 17.79 5.11
C ARG A 76 -2.60 16.44 5.02
N ILE A 77 -3.54 16.31 4.08
CA ILE A 77 -4.25 15.05 3.83
C ILE A 77 -3.28 14.00 3.31
N GLN A 78 -2.39 14.35 2.36
CA GLN A 78 -1.36 13.43 1.85
C GLN A 78 -0.46 12.91 2.98
N GLU A 79 0.09 13.81 3.80
CA GLU A 79 0.95 13.45 4.94
C GLU A 79 0.21 12.60 5.99
N GLN A 80 -1.08 12.87 6.22
CA GLN A 80 -1.91 12.08 7.12
C GLN A 80 -2.15 10.67 6.55
N THR A 81 -2.47 10.56 5.26
CA THR A 81 -2.69 9.28 4.57
C THR A 81 -1.45 8.40 4.62
N GLU A 82 -0.27 8.94 4.33
CA GLU A 82 0.99 8.19 4.42
C GLU A 82 1.20 7.62 5.84
N LYS A 83 1.03 8.46 6.86
CA LYS A 83 1.19 8.06 8.27
C LYS A 83 0.18 7.00 8.70
N GLU A 84 -1.06 7.11 8.26
CA GLU A 84 -2.11 6.16 8.62
C GLU A 84 -1.91 4.81 7.94
N ILE A 85 -1.51 4.79 6.67
CA ILE A 85 -1.17 3.55 5.97
C ILE A 85 0.01 2.85 6.66
N GLU A 86 1.08 3.57 7.00
CA GLU A 86 2.20 3.00 7.74
C GLU A 86 1.77 2.43 9.10
N LYS A 87 0.89 3.16 9.81
CA LYS A 87 0.41 2.77 11.13
C LYS A 87 -0.52 1.55 11.09
N GLU A 88 -1.48 1.50 10.18
CA GLU A 88 -2.44 0.39 10.06
C GLU A 88 -1.72 -0.94 9.81
N VAL A 89 -0.61 -0.90 9.07
CA VAL A 89 0.23 -2.06 8.79
C VAL A 89 1.00 -2.49 10.04
N ILE A 90 1.64 -1.55 10.74
CA ILE A 90 2.37 -1.87 11.98
C ILE A 90 1.42 -2.45 13.04
N GLU A 91 0.21 -1.94 13.13
CA GLU A 91 -0.79 -2.38 14.10
C GLU A 91 -1.57 -3.63 13.64
N GLY A 92 -1.34 -4.13 12.42
CA GLY A 92 -2.05 -5.28 11.85
C GLY A 92 -3.56 -5.07 11.70
N LYS A 93 -4.03 -3.82 11.72
CA LYS A 93 -5.44 -3.46 11.62
C LYS A 93 -5.78 -3.26 10.15
N GLN A 94 -6.16 -4.34 9.46
CA GLN A 94 -6.75 -4.22 8.12
C GLN A 94 -8.21 -3.75 8.26
N THR A 95 -8.43 -2.44 8.30
CA THR A 95 -9.78 -1.84 8.29
C THR A 95 -10.29 -1.52 6.90
N VAL A 96 -9.40 -1.50 5.91
CA VAL A 96 -9.72 -1.16 4.53
C VAL A 96 -10.31 -2.37 3.78
N ASP A 97 -11.42 -2.18 3.05
CA ASP A 97 -11.98 -3.21 2.15
C ASP A 97 -11.07 -3.38 0.92
N LEU A 98 -10.10 -4.27 1.11
CA LEU A 98 -9.00 -4.51 0.19
C LEU A 98 -9.33 -5.57 -0.86
N ALA A 99 -10.58 -5.80 -1.25
CA ALA A 99 -10.93 -6.86 -2.21
C ALA A 99 -10.07 -6.79 -3.50
N ALA A 100 -9.88 -5.59 -4.06
CA ALA A 100 -9.01 -5.37 -5.21
C ALA A 100 -7.52 -5.61 -4.90
N ALA A 101 -7.04 -5.13 -3.75
CA ALA A 101 -5.67 -5.36 -3.30
C ALA A 101 -5.39 -6.85 -2.99
N ARG A 102 -6.39 -7.61 -2.52
CA ARG A 102 -6.30 -9.07 -2.30
C ARG A 102 -6.08 -9.81 -3.60
N SER A 103 -6.84 -9.50 -4.65
CA SER A 103 -6.62 -10.10 -5.97
C SER A 103 -5.25 -9.76 -6.55
N ALA A 104 -4.74 -8.54 -6.33
CA ALA A 104 -3.39 -8.16 -6.74
C ALA A 104 -2.32 -8.94 -5.93
N MET A 105 -2.50 -9.08 -4.62
CA MET A 105 -1.63 -9.87 -3.75
C MET A 105 -1.60 -11.37 -4.14
N GLU A 106 -2.74 -11.95 -4.50
CA GLU A 106 -2.80 -13.34 -5.00
C GLU A 106 -1.98 -13.53 -6.27
N ARG A 107 -1.99 -12.53 -7.18
CA ARG A 107 -1.15 -12.54 -8.39
C ARG A 107 0.33 -12.46 -8.04
N ILE A 108 0.71 -11.59 -7.09
CA ILE A 108 2.09 -11.50 -6.60
C ILE A 108 2.55 -12.87 -6.06
N ILE A 109 1.73 -13.51 -5.23
CA ILE A 109 2.03 -14.85 -4.69
C ILE A 109 2.15 -15.89 -5.81
N ALA A 110 1.30 -15.83 -6.84
CA ALA A 110 1.34 -16.74 -7.98
C ALA A 110 2.65 -16.58 -8.80
N GLU A 111 3.06 -15.35 -9.11
CA GLU A 111 4.32 -15.07 -9.82
C GLU A 111 5.54 -15.56 -9.00
N ILE A 112 5.55 -15.31 -7.68
CA ILE A 112 6.60 -15.81 -6.79
C ILE A 112 6.68 -17.34 -6.82
N ARG A 113 5.54 -18.04 -6.79
CA ARG A 113 5.49 -19.51 -6.83
C ARG A 113 5.87 -20.07 -8.20
N ALA A 114 5.50 -19.41 -9.29
CA ALA A 114 5.87 -19.81 -10.65
C ALA A 114 7.39 -19.71 -10.86
N SER A 115 8.03 -18.69 -10.31
CA SER A 115 9.50 -18.56 -10.34
C SER A 115 10.26 -19.65 -9.55
N LYS A 116 9.60 -20.39 -8.63
CA LYS A 116 10.22 -21.51 -7.89
C LYS A 116 10.32 -22.81 -8.71
N LYS A 117 9.62 -22.91 -9.85
CA LYS A 117 9.55 -24.13 -10.68
C LYS A 117 10.56 -24.19 -11.83
N ARG A 118 11.39 -23.16 -12.00
CA ARG A 118 12.50 -23.12 -12.97
C ARG A 118 13.82 -23.19 -12.22
#